data_AF-A0A929I712-F1
#
_entry.id   AF-A0A929I712-F1
#
_cell.length_a   1.000
_cell.length_b   1.000
_cell.length_c   1.000
_cell.angle_alpha   90.00
_cell.angle_beta   90.00
_cell.angle_gamma   90.00
#
_symmetry.space_group_name_H-M   'P 1'
#
loop_
_entity.id
_entity.type
_entity.pdbx_description
1 polymer ?
#
loop_
_entity_poly.entity_id
_entity_poly.type
_entity_poly.pdbx_seq_one_letter_code
_entity_poly.pdbx_strand_id
1 'polypeptide(L)'
;DNTDALAAFKMVLWLSIFNKIKPLKGVKTMDGKKGNTVTEIQNEDYIKFIEAHQVIYGKNFHRQGLFLLGTVINSIVYAQRNKSSSFMKKLNFSGIPARRINRLVGEVQNFYQIYKKDIYEEYGIWGNIMDRLQGIEESSMKPEEIVFYILSGISYANYIGIKKGMEKKEGK
;
A
#
# COMPACT_ATOMS: atom_id res chain seq x y z
N ASP A 1 -12.86 -22.60 3.14
CA ASP A 1 -13.67 -21.38 3.40
C ASP A 1 -13.51 -20.75 4.78
N ASN A 2 -12.29 -20.56 5.29
CA ASN A 2 -12.03 -19.70 6.46
C ASN A 2 -11.11 -18.51 6.14
N THR A 3 -10.40 -18.57 5.02
CA THR A 3 -9.48 -17.53 4.54
C THR A 3 -10.21 -16.29 4.05
N ASP A 4 -11.40 -16.47 3.47
CA ASP A 4 -12.20 -15.40 2.87
C ASP A 4 -12.85 -14.51 3.95
N ALA A 5 -13.46 -15.16 4.95
CA ALA A 5 -13.95 -14.51 6.15
C ALA A 5 -12.85 -13.74 6.89
N LEU A 6 -11.62 -14.28 6.94
CA LEU A 6 -10.50 -13.64 7.62
C LEU A 6 -9.99 -12.39 6.86
N ALA A 7 -10.02 -12.39 5.53
CA ALA A 7 -9.60 -11.25 4.72
C ALA A 7 -10.64 -10.12 4.76
N ALA A 8 -11.92 -10.46 4.58
CA ALA A 8 -13.02 -9.53 4.76
C ALA A 8 -13.07 -8.99 6.20
N PHE A 9 -12.87 -9.85 7.20
CA PHE A 9 -12.77 -9.44 8.59
C PHE A 9 -11.58 -8.53 8.85
N LYS A 10 -10.39 -8.81 8.29
CA LYS A 10 -9.23 -7.91 8.40
C LYS A 10 -9.52 -6.55 7.76
N MET A 11 -10.16 -6.51 6.59
CA MET A 11 -10.57 -5.27 5.94
C MET A 11 -11.57 -4.50 6.80
N VAL A 12 -12.59 -5.17 7.35
CA VAL A 12 -13.57 -4.58 8.27
C VAL A 12 -12.90 -4.12 9.56
N LEU A 13 -11.92 -4.86 10.08
CA LEU A 13 -11.14 -4.48 11.25
C LEU A 13 -10.31 -3.21 10.95
N TRP A 14 -9.66 -3.12 9.80
CA TRP A 14 -8.93 -1.93 9.35
C TRP A 14 -9.87 -0.73 9.16
N LEU A 15 -11.06 -0.93 8.60
CA LEU A 15 -12.12 0.09 8.50
C LEU A 15 -12.64 0.50 9.89
N SER A 16 -12.70 -0.42 10.85
CA SER A 16 -13.09 -0.10 12.23
C SER A 16 -12.02 0.72 12.96
N ILE A 17 -10.73 0.44 12.69
CA ILE A 17 -9.60 1.25 13.15
C ILE A 17 -9.69 2.63 12.50
N PHE A 18 -10.02 2.71 11.21
CA PHE A 18 -10.27 3.95 10.50
C PHE A 18 -11.41 4.78 11.12
N ASN A 19 -12.51 4.15 11.56
CA ASN A 19 -13.59 4.86 12.24
C ASN A 19 -13.23 5.34 13.66
N LYS A 20 -12.33 4.62 14.35
CA LYS A 20 -11.84 5.04 15.69
C LYS A 20 -10.85 6.20 15.60
N ILE A 21 -10.11 6.29 14.49
CA ILE A 21 -9.33 7.48 14.13
C ILE A 21 -10.32 8.48 13.54
N LYS A 22 -10.98 9.30 14.37
CA LYS A 22 -11.86 10.40 13.92
C LYS A 22 -11.28 11.01 12.64
N PRO A 23 -12.01 11.07 11.51
CA PRO A 23 -11.46 11.64 10.28
C PRO A 23 -10.96 13.02 10.68
N LEU A 24 -9.66 13.28 10.45
CA LEU A 24 -8.96 14.47 10.93
C LEU A 24 -9.72 15.72 10.50
N LYS A 25 -10.66 16.14 11.34
CA LYS A 25 -11.29 17.46 11.34
C LYS A 25 -10.16 18.42 11.71
N GLY A 26 -9.42 18.86 10.70
CA GLY A 26 -8.22 19.66 10.89
C GLY A 26 -7.14 19.53 9.82
N VAL A 27 -7.38 18.87 8.68
CA VAL A 27 -6.50 19.09 7.52
C VAL A 27 -6.83 20.46 6.95
N LYS A 28 -6.22 21.51 7.54
CA LYS A 28 -5.94 22.72 6.78
C LYS A 28 -5.18 22.24 5.55
N THR A 29 -5.71 22.54 4.37
CA THR A 29 -5.02 22.42 3.09
C THR A 29 -3.69 23.14 3.20
N MET A 30 -2.65 22.40 3.61
CA MET A 30 -1.28 22.84 3.49
C MET A 30 -0.94 22.63 2.02
N ASP A 31 -0.77 23.73 1.31
CA ASP A 31 -0.13 23.79 0.00
C ASP A 31 1.31 23.27 0.12
N GLY A 32 1.45 21.94 0.16
CA GLY A 32 2.72 21.27 -0.04
C GLY A 32 3.12 21.49 -1.49
N LYS A 33 4.26 22.15 -1.70
CA LYS A 33 4.92 22.37 -2.99
C LYS A 33 4.57 21.27 -3.99
N LYS A 34 3.93 21.66 -5.11
CA LYS A 34 3.54 20.78 -6.21
C LYS A 34 4.75 19.98 -6.72
N GLY A 35 4.94 18.77 -6.20
CA GLY A 35 5.62 17.74 -6.95
C GLY A 35 4.65 17.30 -8.04
N ASN A 36 4.88 17.69 -9.29
CA ASN A 36 4.18 17.07 -10.40
C ASN A 36 4.74 15.65 -10.52
N THR A 37 3.90 14.63 -10.38
CA THR A 37 4.31 13.25 -10.72
C THR A 37 4.62 13.19 -12.20
N VAL A 38 5.81 12.72 -12.55
CA VAL A 38 6.21 12.48 -13.94
C VAL A 38 5.69 11.13 -14.42
N THR A 39 5.35 10.23 -13.48
CA THR A 39 4.94 8.85 -13.77
C THR A 39 3.46 8.59 -13.55
N GLU A 40 2.89 7.79 -14.45
CA GLU A 40 1.49 7.35 -14.41
C GLU A 40 1.37 5.92 -13.89
N ILE A 41 0.38 5.71 -13.02
CA ILE A 41 0.00 4.37 -12.54
C ILE A 41 -0.72 3.68 -13.70
N GLN A 42 -0.23 2.51 -14.11
CA GLN A 42 -0.79 1.76 -15.25
C GLN A 42 -1.84 0.72 -14.82
N ASN A 43 -1.75 0.23 -13.58
CA ASN A 43 -2.67 -0.79 -13.09
C ASN A 43 -4.07 -0.21 -12.85
N GLU A 44 -5.04 -0.64 -13.66
CA GLU A 44 -6.42 -0.16 -13.58
C GLU A 44 -7.08 -0.37 -12.21
N ASP A 45 -6.79 -1.47 -11.52
CA ASP A 45 -7.39 -1.73 -10.21
C ASP A 45 -6.89 -0.72 -9.17
N TYR A 46 -5.62 -0.31 -9.26
CA TYR A 46 -5.03 0.70 -8.39
C TYR A 46 -5.56 2.10 -8.72
N ILE A 47 -5.74 2.42 -10.01
CA ILE A 47 -6.37 3.67 -10.46
C ILE A 47 -7.79 3.75 -9.90
N LYS A 48 -8.63 2.72 -10.13
CA LYS A 48 -10.02 2.67 -9.65
C LYS A 48 -10.11 2.82 -8.13
N PHE A 49 -9.17 2.22 -7.38
CA PHE A 49 -9.12 2.38 -5.93
C PHE A 49 -8.83 3.83 -5.50
N ILE A 50 -7.81 4.45 -6.12
CA ILE A 50 -7.43 5.83 -5.83
C ILE A 50 -8.57 6.79 -6.19
N GLU A 51 -9.24 6.55 -7.32
CA GLU A 51 -10.41 7.30 -7.79
C GLU A 51 -11.64 7.16 -6.87
N ALA A 52 -11.91 5.95 -6.37
CA ALA A 52 -12.97 5.74 -5.40
C ALA A 52 -12.69 6.45 -4.05
N HIS A 53 -11.42 6.72 -3.75
CA HIS A 53 -10.98 7.33 -2.48
C HIS A 53 -10.28 8.69 -2.69
N GLN A 54 -10.73 9.48 -3.67
CA GLN A 54 -10.11 10.78 -4.03
C GLN A 54 -10.01 11.77 -2.86
N VAL A 55 -10.91 11.74 -1.90
CA VAL A 55 -10.81 12.58 -0.69
C VAL A 55 -9.53 12.28 0.11
N ILE A 56 -9.06 11.04 0.06
CA ILE A 56 -7.90 10.56 0.82
C ILE A 56 -6.64 10.63 -0.04
N TYR A 57 -6.69 10.16 -1.28
CA TYR A 57 -5.51 10.01 -2.15
C TYR A 57 -5.38 11.08 -3.24
N GLY A 58 -6.44 11.83 -3.50
CA GLY A 58 -6.48 12.85 -4.53
C GLY A 58 -5.43 13.92 -4.25
N LYS A 59 -4.56 14.16 -5.24
CA LYS A 59 -3.43 15.11 -5.18
C LYS A 59 -2.45 14.90 -4.01
N ASN A 60 -2.55 13.79 -3.27
CA ASN A 60 -1.62 13.45 -2.20
C ASN A 60 -0.71 12.30 -2.65
N PHE A 61 0.41 12.68 -3.26
CA PHE A 61 1.33 11.74 -3.88
C PHE A 61 2.01 10.82 -2.85
N HIS A 62 2.39 11.34 -1.68
CA HIS A 62 2.97 10.49 -0.61
C HIS A 62 2.02 9.36 -0.21
N ARG A 63 0.72 9.64 -0.04
CA ARG A 63 -0.28 8.60 0.26
C ARG A 63 -0.40 7.57 -0.85
N GLN A 64 -0.40 8.01 -2.11
CA GLN A 64 -0.41 7.11 -3.26
C GLN A 64 0.86 6.24 -3.30
N GLY A 65 2.03 6.82 -3.09
CA GLY A 65 3.30 6.10 -3.05
C GLY A 65 3.35 5.05 -1.94
N LEU A 66 2.84 5.38 -0.75
CA LEU A 66 2.75 4.46 0.38
C LEU A 66 1.75 3.31 0.09
N PHE A 67 0.63 3.62 -0.55
CA PHE A 67 -0.31 2.61 -1.02
C PHE A 67 0.34 1.65 -2.02
N LEU A 68 1.03 2.16 -3.03
CA LEU A 68 1.76 1.34 -4.02
C LEU A 68 2.89 0.52 -3.39
N LEU A 69 3.61 1.08 -2.41
CA LEU A 69 4.59 0.31 -1.64
C LEU A 69 3.93 -0.86 -0.90
N GLY A 70 2.73 -0.63 -0.36
CA GLY A 70 1.89 -1.68 0.24
C GLY A 70 1.52 -2.80 -0.73
N THR A 71 1.18 -2.48 -1.98
CA THR A 71 0.84 -3.52 -2.97
C THR A 71 2.05 -4.41 -3.29
N VAL A 72 3.25 -3.83 -3.39
CA VAL A 72 4.50 -4.60 -3.55
C VAL A 72 4.79 -5.47 -2.33
N ILE A 73 4.59 -4.96 -1.11
CA ILE A 73 4.73 -5.75 0.11
C ILE A 73 3.80 -6.96 0.08
N ASN A 74 2.55 -6.79 -0.37
CA ASN A 74 1.63 -7.92 -0.51
C ASN A 74 2.14 -8.98 -1.48
N SER A 75 2.70 -8.60 -2.62
CA SER A 75 3.30 -9.55 -3.57
C SER A 75 4.45 -10.34 -2.95
N ILE A 76 5.31 -9.68 -2.16
CA ILE A 76 6.38 -10.34 -1.40
C ILE A 76 5.80 -11.32 -0.38
N VAL A 77 4.81 -10.90 0.39
CA VAL A 77 4.16 -11.73 1.42
C VAL A 77 3.48 -12.96 0.79
N TYR A 78 2.85 -12.79 -0.37
CA TYR A 78 2.24 -13.88 -1.11
C TYR A 78 3.29 -14.89 -1.61
N ALA A 79 4.42 -14.42 -2.16
CA ALA A 79 5.55 -15.28 -2.53
C ALA A 79 6.14 -16.03 -1.32
N GLN A 80 6.03 -15.44 -0.12
CA GLN A 80 6.48 -16.03 1.15
C GLN A 80 5.48 -16.98 1.80
N ARG A 81 4.33 -17.30 1.18
CA ARG A 81 3.25 -18.10 1.80
C ARG A 81 3.69 -19.45 2.39
N ASN A 82 4.75 -20.05 1.86
CA ASN A 82 5.30 -21.34 2.31
C ASN A 82 6.54 -21.18 3.21
N LYS A 83 6.82 -19.98 3.73
CA LYS A 83 7.98 -19.68 4.58
C LYS A 83 7.53 -19.50 6.03
N SER A 84 8.42 -19.79 6.97
CA SER A 84 8.19 -19.66 8.42
C SER A 84 8.09 -18.20 8.91
N SER A 85 8.56 -17.25 8.11
CA SER A 85 8.53 -15.82 8.38
C SER A 85 8.20 -15.04 7.12
N SER A 86 7.50 -13.91 7.30
CA SER A 86 7.11 -13.02 6.21
C SER A 86 7.51 -11.58 6.49
N PHE A 87 7.53 -10.77 5.44
CA PHE A 87 7.82 -9.34 5.52
C PHE A 87 6.87 -8.61 6.48
N MET A 88 5.64 -9.10 6.67
CA MET A 88 4.71 -8.54 7.66
C MET A 88 5.30 -8.46 9.07
N LYS A 89 6.12 -9.42 9.49
CA LYS A 89 6.76 -9.40 10.82
C LYS A 89 7.81 -8.30 10.98
N LYS A 90 8.24 -7.66 9.88
CA LYS A 90 9.21 -6.56 9.88
C LYS A 90 8.55 -5.18 9.93
N LEU A 91 7.26 -5.08 9.59
CA LEU A 91 6.54 -3.81 9.65
C LEU A 91 6.27 -3.40 11.09
N ASN A 92 6.57 -2.14 11.43
CA ASN A 92 6.22 -1.58 12.72
C ASN A 92 4.77 -1.08 12.69
N PHE A 93 3.83 -1.88 13.21
CA PHE A 93 2.41 -1.53 13.26
C PHE A 93 2.09 -0.36 14.18
N SER A 94 2.98 -0.03 15.11
CA SER A 94 2.81 1.12 16.02
C SER A 94 3.15 2.46 15.34
N GLY A 95 3.66 2.46 14.11
CA GLY A 95 3.99 3.67 13.37
C GLY A 95 5.39 3.63 12.75
N ILE A 96 5.54 4.29 11.60
CA ILE A 96 6.82 4.44 10.90
C ILE A 96 7.06 5.92 10.66
N PRO A 97 8.07 6.54 11.30
CA PRO A 97 8.45 7.92 11.05
C PRO A 97 8.78 8.18 9.57
N ALA A 98 8.35 9.32 9.02
CA ALA A 98 8.55 9.68 7.61
C ALA A 98 10.02 9.54 7.14
N ARG A 99 10.97 10.00 7.97
CA ARG A 99 12.42 9.85 7.74
C ARG A 99 12.92 8.41 7.56
N ARG A 100 12.14 7.40 7.95
CA ARG A 100 12.49 5.97 7.80
C ARG A 100 11.94 5.35 6.52
N ILE A 101 11.16 6.07 5.72
CA ILE A 101 10.50 5.50 4.55
C ILE A 101 11.48 5.15 3.43
N ASN A 102 12.50 5.97 3.17
CA ASN A 102 13.52 5.62 2.19
C ASN A 102 14.25 4.30 2.55
N ARG A 103 14.51 4.09 3.85
CA ARG A 103 15.06 2.82 4.33
C ARG A 103 14.08 1.66 4.14
N LEU A 104 12.80 1.86 4.46
CA LEU A 104 11.78 0.83 4.24
C LEU A 104 11.69 0.46 2.76
N VAL A 105 11.67 1.43 1.85
CA VAL A 105 11.65 1.20 0.41
C VAL A 105 12.83 0.34 -0.03
N GLY A 106 14.04 0.64 0.45
CA GLY A 106 15.22 -0.19 0.19
C GLY A 106 15.10 -1.61 0.74
N GLU A 107 14.55 -1.77 1.95
CA GLU A 107 14.27 -3.10 2.52
C GLU A 107 13.24 -3.88 1.68
N VAL A 108 12.15 -3.24 1.22
CA VAL A 108 11.15 -3.85 0.34
C VAL A 108 11.78 -4.22 -1.01
N GLN A 109 12.60 -3.36 -1.60
CA GLN A 109 13.31 -3.64 -2.86
C GLN A 109 14.24 -4.86 -2.72
N ASN A 110 15.01 -4.95 -1.65
CA ASN A 110 15.88 -6.10 -1.41
C ASN A 110 15.08 -7.41 -1.32
N PHE A 111 13.96 -7.40 -0.59
CA PHE A 111 13.08 -8.56 -0.52
C PHE A 111 12.40 -8.87 -1.84
N TYR A 112 11.98 -7.85 -2.58
CA TYR A 112 11.42 -8.00 -3.91
C TYR A 112 12.41 -8.72 -4.84
N GLN A 113 13.70 -8.34 -4.84
CA GLN A 113 14.71 -9.02 -5.67
C GLN A 113 14.89 -10.49 -5.30
N ILE A 114 14.87 -10.83 -4.01
CA ILE A 114 14.97 -12.22 -3.54
C ILE A 114 13.84 -13.09 -4.11
N TYR A 115 12.62 -12.55 -4.14
CA TYR A 115 11.40 -13.27 -4.56
C TYR A 115 10.95 -12.92 -5.99
N LYS A 116 11.76 -12.20 -6.77
CA LYS A 116 11.37 -11.65 -8.08
C LYS A 116 10.81 -12.70 -9.04
N LYS A 117 11.35 -13.93 -8.98
CA LYS A 117 10.93 -15.07 -9.82
C LYS A 117 9.49 -15.51 -9.55
N ASP A 118 8.99 -15.26 -8.35
CA ASP A 118 7.67 -15.67 -7.85
C ASP A 118 6.67 -14.50 -7.86
N ILE A 119 7.10 -13.32 -8.31
CA ILE A 119 6.30 -12.09 -8.28
C ILE A 119 6.08 -11.61 -9.72
N TYR A 120 4.82 -11.34 -10.05
CA TYR A 120 4.49 -10.58 -11.25
C TYR A 120 4.83 -9.10 -11.01
N GLU A 121 5.76 -8.57 -11.81
CA GLU A 121 6.14 -7.17 -11.76
C GLU A 121 5.12 -6.31 -12.50
N GLU A 122 4.45 -5.42 -11.76
CA GLU A 122 3.62 -4.39 -12.36
C GLU A 122 4.51 -3.36 -13.07
N TYR A 123 4.19 -3.05 -14.33
CA TYR A 123 5.05 -2.18 -15.15
C TYR A 123 5.17 -0.79 -14.52
N GLY A 124 6.41 -0.30 -14.37
CA GLY A 124 6.68 1.03 -13.84
C GLY A 124 6.36 1.22 -12.35
N ILE A 125 6.06 0.15 -11.59
CA ILE A 125 5.65 0.26 -10.17
C ILE A 125 6.72 0.95 -9.31
N TRP A 126 7.99 0.62 -9.52
CA TRP A 126 9.10 1.22 -8.78
C TRP A 126 9.31 2.69 -9.14
N GLY A 127 9.15 3.05 -10.41
CA GLY A 127 9.18 4.44 -10.86
C GLY A 127 8.07 5.26 -10.18
N ASN A 128 6.85 4.71 -10.16
CA ASN A 128 5.71 5.34 -9.51
C ASN A 128 5.90 5.50 -8.00
N ILE A 129 6.47 4.50 -7.30
CA ILE A 129 6.77 4.57 -5.88
C ILE A 129 7.82 5.66 -5.60
N MET A 130 8.92 5.70 -6.36
CA MET A 130 10.00 6.66 -6.13
C MET A 130 9.57 8.10 -6.42
N ASP A 131 8.89 8.32 -7.56
CA ASP A 131 8.35 9.62 -7.96
C ASP A 131 7.38 10.17 -6.89
N ARG A 132 6.50 9.31 -6.35
CA ARG A 132 5.50 9.70 -5.36
C ARG A 132 6.03 9.84 -3.94
N LEU A 133 7.12 9.16 -3.58
CA LEU A 133 7.70 9.20 -2.24
C LEU A 133 8.87 10.19 -2.11
N GLN A 134 9.24 10.88 -3.19
CA GLN A 134 10.27 11.91 -3.14
C GLN A 134 9.93 12.98 -2.08
N GLY A 135 10.90 13.33 -1.23
CA GLY A 135 10.74 14.34 -0.18
C GLY A 135 9.80 13.94 0.95
N ILE A 136 9.39 12.67 1.06
CA ILE A 136 8.47 12.24 2.12
C ILE A 136 9.03 12.48 3.52
N GLU A 137 10.35 12.50 3.68
CA GLU A 137 11.02 12.81 4.95
C GLU A 137 10.68 14.19 5.51
N GLU A 138 10.28 15.14 4.65
CA GLU A 138 9.85 16.49 5.04
C GLU A 138 8.33 16.57 5.31
N SER A 139 7.59 15.50 5.07
CA SER A 139 6.14 15.47 5.29
C SER A 139 5.79 15.58 6.77
N SER A 140 4.64 16.22 7.06
CA SER A 140 4.05 16.29 8.40
C SER A 140 3.22 15.06 8.76
N MET A 141 3.31 13.98 7.97
CA MET A 141 2.53 12.76 8.17
C MET A 141 2.87 12.10 9.50
N LYS A 142 1.84 11.69 10.23
CA LYS A 142 2.02 10.97 11.48
C LYS A 142 2.55 9.56 11.20
N PRO A 143 3.38 8.98 12.09
CA PRO A 143 3.90 7.64 11.92
C PRO A 143 2.82 6.57 11.69
N GLU A 144 1.67 6.70 12.36
CA GLU A 144 0.53 5.79 12.25
C GLU A 144 -0.22 5.96 10.92
N GLU A 145 -0.31 7.19 10.42
CA GLU A 145 -0.89 7.47 9.09
C GLU A 145 -0.08 6.80 7.99
N ILE A 146 1.25 6.86 8.09
CA ILE A 146 2.13 6.23 7.11
C ILE A 146 1.91 4.71 7.05
N VAL A 147 1.87 4.07 8.22
CA VAL A 147 1.58 2.64 8.35
C VAL A 147 0.20 2.31 7.79
N PHE A 148 -0.80 3.14 8.08
CA PHE A 148 -2.15 2.98 7.56
C PHE A 148 -2.18 2.93 6.03
N TYR A 149 -1.51 3.86 5.33
CA TYR A 149 -1.51 3.87 3.86
C TYR A 149 -0.80 2.65 3.27
N ILE A 150 0.30 2.20 3.87
CA ILE A 150 0.97 0.95 3.48
C ILE A 150 0.03 -0.25 3.62
N LEU A 151 -0.69 -0.34 4.76
CA LEU A 151 -1.58 -1.46 5.03
C LEU A 151 -2.83 -1.46 4.16
N SER A 152 -3.29 -0.29 3.76
CA SER A 152 -4.40 -0.16 2.82
C SER A 152 -4.03 -0.76 1.46
N GLY A 153 -2.81 -0.49 0.96
CA GLY A 153 -2.25 -1.10 -0.24
C GLY A 153 -2.11 -2.62 -0.11
N ILE A 154 -1.59 -3.10 1.02
CA ILE A 154 -1.47 -4.54 1.29
C ILE A 154 -2.85 -5.21 1.21
N SER A 155 -3.82 -4.64 1.92
CA SER A 155 -5.16 -5.22 2.05
C SER A 155 -5.90 -5.23 0.71
N TYR A 156 -5.80 -4.15 -0.06
CA TYR A 156 -6.46 -4.05 -1.36
C TYR A 156 -5.84 -5.01 -2.39
N ALA A 157 -4.51 -5.09 -2.47
CA ALA A 157 -3.84 -6.03 -3.37
C ALA A 157 -4.20 -7.49 -3.04
N ASN A 158 -4.31 -7.83 -1.75
CA ASN A 158 -4.78 -9.14 -1.33
C ASN A 158 -6.24 -9.39 -1.75
N TYR A 159 -7.14 -8.42 -1.55
CA TYR A 159 -8.54 -8.51 -1.96
C TYR A 159 -8.69 -8.76 -3.47
N ILE A 160 -8.01 -7.96 -4.30
CA ILE A 160 -8.05 -8.12 -5.75
C ILE A 160 -7.48 -9.47 -6.19
N GLY A 161 -6.39 -9.92 -5.57
CA GLY A 161 -5.80 -11.23 -5.85
C GLY A 161 -6.76 -12.39 -5.55
N ILE A 162 -7.49 -12.32 -4.44
CA ILE A 162 -8.52 -13.31 -4.07
C ILE A 162 -9.68 -13.25 -5.07
N LYS A 163 -10.22 -12.06 -5.33
CA LYS A 163 -11.35 -11.84 -6.24
C LYS A 163 -11.07 -12.43 -7.64
N LYS A 164 -9.95 -12.07 -8.26
CA LYS A 164 -9.52 -12.60 -9.57
C LYS A 164 -9.33 -14.12 -9.54
N GLY A 165 -8.84 -14.65 -8.42
CA GLY A 165 -8.70 -16.09 -8.20
C GLY A 165 -10.03 -16.83 -8.16
N MET A 166 -11.10 -16.20 -7.64
CA MET A 166 -12.46 -16.75 -7.62
C MET A 166 -13.11 -16.66 -9.00
N GLU A 167 -13.05 -15.50 -9.65
CA GLU A 167 -13.61 -15.29 -11.00
C GLU A 167 -13.02 -16.31 -12.01
N LYS A 168 -11.72 -16.64 -11.90
CA LYS A 168 -11.07 -17.66 -12.73
C LYS A 168 -11.53 -19.09 -12.43
N LYS A 169 -12.04 -19.37 -11.23
CA LYS A 169 -12.58 -20.69 -10.86
C LYS A 169 -14.03 -20.84 -11.29
N GLU A 170 -14.81 -19.76 -11.28
CA GLU A 170 -16.22 -19.73 -11.69
C GLU A 170 -16.40 -19.60 -13.21
N GLY A 171 -15.48 -18.93 -13.90
CA GLY A 171 -15.41 -18.86 -15.37
C GLY A 171 -14.77 -20.09 -16.03
N LYS A 172 -14.70 -21.22 -15.32
CA LYS A 172 -14.28 -22.53 -15.81
C LYS A 172 -15.43 -23.52 -15.74
#